data_AF-A0A7Z9K795-F1
#
_entry.id   AF-A0A7Z9K795-F1
#
_cell.length_a   1.000
_cell.length_b   1.000
_cell.length_c   1.000
_cell.angle_alpha   90.00
_cell.angle_beta   90.00
_cell.angle_gamma   90.00
#
_symmetry.space_group_name_H-M   'P 1'
#
loop_
_entity.id
_entity.type
_entity.pdbx_description
1 polymer ?
#
loop_
_entity_poly.entity_id
_entity_poly.type
_entity_poly.pdbx_seq_one_letter_code
_entity_poly.pdbx_strand_id
1 'polypeptide(L)'
;SNIFESGGFYKTDPKLERPDIQHIFMPAYRQPPPNMLAYGHGYSLNIILLRPKSRGSVTINIDDPFKPPQVDLKLLSKIKDLETLLIALKEGRRILRTPAFGPMRAVEVRPEPSIESDEEWTDYIRTNAQTAYHPVGTCKMGNEPLAVVDQRLKVHGVSCLRVVDASIMPMIIGGNTNAPTIMIAEKAADMIIEDADN
;
A
#
# COMPACT_ATOMS: atom_id res chain seq x y z
N SER A 1 -21.19 -3.64 -9.31
CA SER A 1 -20.29 -2.60 -8.77
C SER A 1 -19.49 -3.22 -7.64
N ASN A 2 -18.17 -3.00 -7.60
CA ASN A 2 -17.29 -3.39 -6.49
C ASN A 2 -17.01 -2.21 -5.53
N ILE A 3 -17.84 -1.16 -5.59
CA ILE A 3 -17.80 0.07 -4.77
C ILE A 3 -16.64 1.02 -5.11
N PHE A 4 -15.56 0.57 -5.75
CA PHE A 4 -14.43 1.40 -6.16
C PHE A 4 -14.62 1.88 -7.60
N GLU A 5 -15.32 3.01 -7.76
CA GLU A 5 -15.84 3.44 -9.08
C GLU A 5 -14.88 4.34 -9.85
N SER A 6 -14.02 5.10 -9.16
CA SER A 6 -13.06 5.98 -9.81
C SER A 6 -11.81 6.20 -8.97
N GLY A 7 -10.74 6.66 -9.62
CA GLY A 7 -9.48 6.93 -8.95
C GLY A 7 -8.60 7.88 -9.73
N GLY A 8 -7.47 8.25 -9.15
CA GLY A 8 -6.52 9.17 -9.77
C GLY A 8 -5.14 9.01 -9.17
N PHE A 9 -4.12 9.33 -9.97
CA PHE A 9 -2.73 9.33 -9.55
C PHE A 9 -2.17 10.74 -9.68
N TYR A 10 -1.49 11.22 -8.64
CA TYR A 10 -0.83 12.53 -8.69
C TYR A 10 0.44 12.55 -7.84
N LYS A 11 1.21 13.63 -8.02
CA LYS A 11 2.46 13.89 -7.31
C LYS A 11 2.20 14.89 -6.18
N THR A 12 2.65 14.59 -4.97
CA THR A 12 2.64 15.56 -3.87
C THR A 12 3.70 16.67 -4.04
N ASP A 13 4.76 16.37 -4.79
CA ASP A 13 5.79 17.32 -5.20
C ASP A 13 5.95 17.26 -6.75
N PRO A 14 5.80 18.39 -7.47
CA PRO A 14 5.93 18.42 -8.93
C PRO A 14 7.29 17.91 -9.45
N LYS A 15 8.34 17.92 -8.61
CA LYS A 15 9.68 17.42 -8.95
C LYS A 15 9.77 15.90 -8.98
N LEU A 16 8.80 15.17 -8.44
CA LEU A 16 8.79 13.71 -8.49
C LEU A 16 8.69 13.22 -9.94
N GLU A 17 9.43 12.18 -10.29
CA GLU A 17 9.38 11.61 -11.65
C GLU A 17 8.01 10.99 -11.96
N ARG A 18 7.35 10.42 -10.95
CA ARG A 18 6.10 9.67 -11.08
C ARG A 18 5.17 9.89 -9.87
N PRO A 19 3.84 9.75 -10.02
CA PRO A 19 2.87 9.92 -8.94
C PRO A 19 3.19 9.08 -7.71
N ASP A 20 3.11 9.64 -6.51
CA ASP A 20 3.36 8.97 -5.24
C ASP A 20 2.08 8.72 -4.42
N ILE A 21 0.95 9.27 -4.87
CA ILE A 21 -0.38 9.03 -4.29
C ILE A 21 -1.33 8.43 -5.33
N GLN A 22 -2.16 7.51 -4.86
CA GLN A 22 -3.38 7.07 -5.55
C GLN A 22 -4.60 7.43 -4.72
N HIS A 23 -5.58 8.05 -5.36
CA HIS A 23 -6.92 8.21 -4.85
C HIS A 23 -7.82 7.09 -5.33
N ILE A 24 -8.69 6.61 -4.44
CA ILE A 24 -9.77 5.70 -4.80
C ILE A 24 -11.06 6.23 -4.21
N PHE A 25 -11.93 6.74 -5.08
CA PHE A 25 -13.24 7.25 -4.72
C PHE A 25 -14.25 6.10 -4.62
N MET A 26 -15.09 6.19 -3.60
CA MET A 26 -16.16 5.24 -3.33
C MET A 26 -17.45 6.02 -3.08
N PRO A 27 -18.54 5.78 -3.82
CA PRO A 27 -19.86 6.32 -3.50
C PRO A 27 -20.53 5.50 -2.38
N ALA A 28 -19.79 5.27 -1.28
CA ALA A 28 -20.27 4.59 -0.10
C ALA A 28 -19.70 5.22 1.17
N TYR A 29 -20.53 5.24 2.22
CA TYR A 29 -20.09 5.53 3.57
C TYR A 29 -19.53 4.25 4.20
N ARG A 30 -18.26 4.28 4.61
CA ARG A 30 -17.59 3.13 5.25
C ARG A 30 -17.09 3.53 6.63
N GLN A 31 -17.48 2.74 7.62
CA GLN A 31 -16.88 2.81 8.95
C GLN A 31 -15.60 1.97 9.00
N PRO A 32 -14.54 2.45 9.66
CA PRO A 32 -13.34 1.65 9.87
C PRO A 32 -13.62 0.49 10.84
N PRO A 33 -12.75 -0.54 10.87
CA PRO A 33 -12.74 -1.51 11.96
C PRO A 33 -12.68 -0.80 13.34
N PRO A 34 -13.31 -1.37 14.38
CA PRO A 34 -14.00 -2.66 14.39
C PRO A 34 -15.45 -2.59 13.88
N ASN A 35 -16.09 -1.42 13.91
CA ASN A 35 -17.51 -1.26 13.62
C ASN A 35 -17.75 -0.99 12.14
N MET A 36 -17.48 -1.97 11.27
CA MET A 36 -17.54 -1.79 9.81
C MET A 36 -18.95 -1.57 9.23
N LEU A 37 -19.99 -1.54 10.07
CA LEU A 37 -21.37 -1.36 9.65
C LEU A 37 -21.70 0.12 9.57
N ALA A 38 -22.06 0.59 8.38
CA ALA A 38 -22.43 1.97 8.11
C ALA A 38 -23.88 2.05 7.59
N TYR A 39 -24.67 2.95 8.17
CA TYR A 39 -26.03 3.25 7.70
C TYR A 39 -26.06 4.61 6.99
N GLY A 40 -26.88 4.70 5.95
CA GLY A 40 -27.11 5.94 5.20
C GLY A 40 -26.31 6.04 3.89
N HIS A 41 -26.34 7.23 3.30
CA HIS A 41 -25.68 7.54 2.04
C HIS A 41 -24.44 8.40 2.30
N GLY A 42 -23.39 8.18 1.52
CA GLY A 42 -22.20 8.99 1.59
C GLY A 42 -21.18 8.55 0.56
N TYR A 43 -20.04 9.22 0.59
CA TYR A 43 -18.89 8.88 -0.24
C TYR A 43 -17.61 9.02 0.55
N SER A 44 -16.56 8.39 0.06
CA SER A 44 -15.23 8.47 0.63
C SER A 44 -14.16 8.55 -0.46
N LEU A 45 -13.04 9.16 -0.12
CA LEU A 45 -11.86 9.23 -0.97
C LEU A 45 -10.70 8.63 -0.20
N ASN A 46 -10.30 7.41 -0.57
CA ASN A 46 -9.16 6.75 0.06
C ASN A 46 -7.86 7.30 -0.51
N ILE A 47 -6.90 7.52 0.38
CA ILE A 47 -5.58 8.06 0.06
C ILE A 47 -4.55 6.94 0.24
N ILE A 48 -3.88 6.54 -0.84
CA ILE A 48 -2.91 5.45 -0.83
C ILE A 48 -1.51 6.01 -1.11
N LEU A 49 -0.59 5.81 -0.16
CA LEU A 49 0.83 6.08 -0.35
C LEU A 49 1.45 4.96 -1.18
N LEU A 50 1.84 5.28 -2.41
CA LEU A 50 2.29 4.28 -3.39
C LEU A 50 3.76 3.88 -3.24
N ARG A 51 4.57 4.72 -2.58
CA ARG A 51 6.02 4.53 -2.46
C ARG A 51 6.50 4.76 -1.02
N PRO A 52 5.96 4.00 -0.05
CA PRO A 52 6.36 4.13 1.34
C PRO A 52 7.87 3.88 1.50
N LYS A 53 8.49 4.62 2.42
CA LYS A 53 9.88 4.50 2.83
C LYS A 53 10.03 3.62 4.08
N SER A 54 8.99 3.53 4.89
CA SER A 54 8.92 2.60 6.04
C SER A 54 9.07 1.16 5.58
N ARG A 55 9.77 0.33 6.37
CA ARG A 55 10.01 -1.09 6.10
C ARG A 55 9.78 -1.88 7.38
N GLY A 56 8.93 -2.89 7.26
CA GLY A 56 8.65 -3.85 8.32
C GLY A 56 9.47 -5.13 8.18
N SER A 57 9.09 -6.13 8.98
CA SER A 57 9.66 -7.47 8.96
C SER A 57 8.60 -8.53 9.23
N VAL A 58 8.82 -9.72 8.66
CA VAL A 58 8.10 -10.94 9.02
C VAL A 58 9.15 -11.92 9.55
N THR A 59 8.96 -12.40 10.78
CA THR A 59 9.86 -13.39 11.39
C THR A 59 9.05 -14.56 11.91
N ILE A 60 9.70 -15.72 11.98
CA ILE A 60 9.10 -16.89 12.62
C ILE A 60 8.77 -16.58 14.08
N ASN A 61 7.74 -17.24 14.61
CA ASN A 61 7.51 -17.24 16.04
C ASN A 61 8.57 -18.12 16.72
N ILE A 62 9.44 -17.50 17.52
CA ILE A 62 10.61 -18.17 18.09
C ILE A 62 10.23 -19.26 19.10
N ASP A 63 9.07 -19.13 19.75
CA ASP A 63 8.59 -20.08 20.75
C ASP A 63 7.93 -21.31 20.11
N ASP A 64 7.34 -21.15 18.92
CA ASP A 64 6.69 -22.23 18.18
C ASP A 64 6.57 -21.90 16.69
N PRO A 65 7.30 -22.57 15.79
CA PRO A 65 7.29 -22.30 14.36
C PRO A 65 5.95 -22.60 13.67
N PHE A 66 5.02 -23.31 14.33
CA PHE A 66 3.69 -23.60 13.81
C PHE A 66 2.65 -22.54 14.20
N LYS A 67 3.00 -21.59 15.08
CA LYS A 67 2.15 -20.42 15.39
C LYS A 67 2.24 -19.37 14.28
N PRO A 68 1.27 -18.45 14.19
CA PRO A 68 1.35 -17.32 13.27
C PRO A 68 2.68 -16.58 13.40
N PRO A 69 3.28 -16.14 12.27
CA PRO A 69 4.54 -15.41 12.29
C PRO A 69 4.37 -14.07 13.00
N GLN A 70 5.48 -13.54 13.50
CA GLN A 70 5.54 -12.18 14.02
C GLN A 70 5.64 -11.21 12.85
N VAL A 71 4.67 -10.30 12.74
CA VAL A 71 4.61 -9.30 11.68
C VAL A 71 4.69 -7.91 12.31
N ASP A 72 5.79 -7.21 12.06
CA ASP A 72 5.95 -5.81 12.44
C ASP A 72 6.01 -4.97 11.17
N LEU A 73 4.94 -4.23 10.88
CA LEU A 73 4.84 -3.41 9.67
C LEU A 73 5.70 -2.14 9.74
N LYS A 74 6.05 -1.67 10.95
CA LYS A 74 6.72 -0.38 11.18
C LYS A 74 6.11 0.77 10.38
N LEU A 75 4.78 0.80 10.26
CA LEU A 75 4.07 1.85 9.52
C LEU A 75 4.47 3.22 10.07
N LEU A 76 4.72 4.18 9.17
CA LEU A 76 5.10 5.56 9.51
C LEU A 76 6.43 5.69 10.28
N SER A 77 7.28 4.65 10.31
CA SER A 77 8.61 4.72 10.92
C SER A 77 9.57 5.68 10.20
N LYS A 78 9.27 6.04 8.94
CA LYS A 78 9.97 7.11 8.21
C LYS A 78 9.07 8.34 8.11
N ILE A 79 9.58 9.47 8.61
CA ILE A 79 8.85 10.75 8.63
C ILE A 79 8.32 11.16 7.25
N LYS A 80 9.04 10.82 6.18
CA LYS A 80 8.64 11.14 4.81
C LYS A 80 7.29 10.54 4.42
N ASP A 81 6.93 9.38 4.95
CA ASP A 81 5.63 8.75 4.68
C ASP A 81 4.49 9.58 5.29
N LEU A 82 4.70 10.07 6.50
CA LEU A 82 3.76 10.93 7.21
C LEU A 82 3.59 12.28 6.50
N GLU A 83 4.69 12.95 6.14
CA GLU A 83 4.65 14.23 5.41
C GLU A 83 3.87 14.10 4.08
N THR A 84 4.11 13.01 3.36
CA THR A 84 3.46 12.75 2.07
C THR A 84 1.95 12.50 2.25
N LEU A 85 1.57 11.70 3.26
CA LEU A 85 0.17 11.45 3.59
C LEU A 85 -0.57 12.70 4.07
N LEU A 86 0.09 13.58 4.82
CA LEU A 86 -0.47 14.85 5.27
C LEU A 86 -0.86 15.74 4.10
N ILE A 87 0.08 15.96 3.16
CA ILE A 87 -0.21 16.71 1.92
C ILE A 87 -1.39 16.07 1.18
N ALA A 88 -1.38 14.74 1.09
CA ALA A 88 -2.38 14.02 0.32
C ALA A 88 -3.79 14.07 0.93
N LEU A 89 -3.92 13.98 2.25
CA LEU A 89 -5.20 14.10 2.94
C LEU A 89 -5.79 15.51 2.82
N LYS A 90 -4.96 16.54 2.97
CA LYS A 90 -5.40 17.93 2.76
C LYS A 90 -5.90 18.15 1.34
N GLU A 91 -5.20 17.59 0.35
CA GLU A 91 -5.63 17.65 -1.05
C GLU A 91 -6.94 16.87 -1.28
N GLY A 92 -7.09 15.69 -0.68
CA GLY A 92 -8.34 14.93 -0.71
C GLY A 92 -9.53 15.73 -0.17
N ARG A 93 -9.36 16.38 0.99
CA ARG A 93 -10.37 17.30 1.56
C ARG A 93 -10.67 18.46 0.62
N ARG A 94 -9.65 19.09 0.03
CA ARG A 94 -9.82 20.18 -0.95
C ARG A 94 -10.65 19.73 -2.16
N ILE A 95 -10.38 18.55 -2.72
CA ILE A 95 -11.12 17.98 -3.85
C ILE A 95 -12.60 17.79 -3.50
N LEU A 96 -12.89 17.18 -2.35
CA LEU A 96 -14.27 16.91 -1.92
C LEU A 96 -15.06 18.18 -1.54
N ARG A 97 -14.38 19.32 -1.34
CA ARG A 97 -14.97 20.65 -1.12
C ARG A 97 -15.16 21.47 -2.41
N THR A 98 -14.81 20.93 -3.58
CA THR A 98 -15.00 21.64 -4.85
C THR A 98 -16.49 21.78 -5.22
N PRO A 99 -16.88 22.79 -6.05
CA PRO A 99 -18.27 22.99 -6.44
C PRO A 99 -18.94 21.78 -7.11
N ALA A 100 -18.16 20.91 -7.75
CA ALA A 100 -18.66 19.67 -8.36
C ALA A 100 -19.33 18.72 -7.34
N PHE A 101 -18.93 18.77 -6.06
CA PHE A 101 -19.54 18.00 -4.97
C PHE A 101 -20.69 18.75 -4.28
N GLY A 102 -20.88 20.04 -4.55
CA GLY A 102 -21.90 20.88 -3.93
C GLY A 102 -23.33 20.32 -3.97
N PRO A 103 -23.81 19.75 -5.11
CA PRO A 103 -25.15 19.16 -5.18
C PRO A 103 -25.40 18.01 -4.19
N MET A 104 -24.34 17.33 -3.73
CA MET A 104 -24.46 16.21 -2.78
C MET A 104 -24.79 16.68 -1.37
N ARG A 105 -24.54 17.96 -1.05
CA ARG A 105 -24.77 18.56 0.29
C ARG A 105 -24.22 17.70 1.44
N ALA A 106 -23.09 17.05 1.20
CA ALA A 106 -22.52 16.13 2.16
C ALA A 106 -21.92 16.89 3.36
N VAL A 107 -21.95 16.23 4.51
CA VAL A 107 -21.25 16.67 5.71
C VAL A 107 -20.00 15.81 5.85
N GLU A 108 -18.84 16.46 5.96
CA GLU A 108 -17.59 15.76 6.25
C GLU A 108 -17.67 15.19 7.67
N VAL A 109 -17.49 13.88 7.80
CA VAL A 109 -17.56 13.17 9.09
C VAL A 109 -16.21 12.62 9.52
N ARG A 110 -15.31 12.37 8.55
CA ARG A 110 -14.00 11.79 8.77
C ARG A 110 -13.04 12.20 7.64
N PRO A 111 -11.88 12.80 7.94
CA PRO A 111 -11.44 13.26 9.26
C PRO A 111 -12.42 14.27 9.86
N GLU A 112 -12.34 14.49 11.17
CA GLU A 112 -13.13 15.49 11.86
C GLU A 112 -12.97 16.85 11.16
N PRO A 113 -14.07 17.58 10.86
CA PRO A 113 -14.00 18.87 10.18
C PRO A 113 -13.19 19.93 10.93
N SER A 114 -13.01 19.75 12.25
CA SER A 114 -12.25 20.66 13.12
C SER A 114 -10.74 20.50 13.02
N ILE A 115 -10.23 19.43 12.40
CA ILE A 115 -8.78 19.22 12.20
C ILE A 115 -8.28 20.25 11.20
N GLU A 116 -7.38 21.15 11.61
CA GLU A 116 -6.85 22.21 10.75
C GLU A 116 -5.31 22.26 10.77
N SER A 117 -4.66 21.96 11.90
CA SER A 117 -3.21 22.04 12.06
C SER A 117 -2.46 20.79 11.56
N ASP A 118 -1.18 20.94 11.21
CA ASP A 118 -0.33 19.83 10.75
C ASP A 118 -0.14 18.77 11.83
N GLU A 119 -0.13 19.18 13.10
CA GLU A 119 -0.06 18.31 14.27
C GLU A 119 -1.34 17.48 14.41
N GLU A 120 -2.52 18.11 14.30
CA GLU A 120 -3.82 17.41 14.36
C GLU A 120 -3.96 16.41 13.20
N TRP A 121 -3.52 16.80 12.00
CA TRP A 121 -3.46 15.90 10.84
C TRP A 121 -2.51 14.73 11.08
N THR A 122 -1.35 15.00 11.69
CA THR A 122 -0.37 13.97 12.02
C THR A 122 -0.94 12.95 12.99
N ASP A 123 -1.62 13.39 14.04
CA ASP A 123 -2.24 12.53 15.03
C ASP A 123 -3.39 11.71 14.43
N TYR A 124 -4.17 12.33 13.55
CA TYR A 124 -5.18 11.63 12.77
C TYR A 124 -4.56 10.53 11.90
N ILE A 125 -3.48 10.81 11.17
CA ILE A 125 -2.79 9.81 10.33
C ILE A 125 -2.27 8.65 11.18
N ARG A 126 -1.60 8.94 12.30
CA ARG A 126 -1.04 7.89 13.17
C ARG A 126 -2.11 6.97 13.75
N THR A 127 -3.26 7.52 14.10
CA THR A 127 -4.39 6.76 14.66
C THR A 127 -5.15 5.97 13.60
N ASN A 128 -5.20 6.46 12.36
CA ASN A 128 -6.12 5.96 11.33
C ASN A 128 -5.44 5.28 10.13
N ALA A 129 -4.13 5.40 9.97
CA ALA A 129 -3.41 4.76 8.87
C ALA A 129 -3.50 3.24 8.96
N GLN A 130 -3.81 2.61 7.84
CA GLN A 130 -3.97 1.16 7.72
C GLN A 130 -3.32 0.66 6.43
N THR A 131 -3.14 -0.65 6.35
CA THR A 131 -2.65 -1.31 5.15
C THR A 131 -3.73 -1.36 4.06
N ALA A 132 -3.31 -1.17 2.81
CA ALA A 132 -4.13 -1.43 1.63
C ALA A 132 -4.12 -2.93 1.21
N TYR A 133 -3.61 -3.80 2.08
CA TYR A 133 -3.51 -5.26 1.88
C TYR A 133 -2.61 -5.68 0.72
N HIS A 134 -1.53 -4.94 0.48
CA HIS A 134 -0.53 -5.22 -0.57
C HIS A 134 0.89 -5.45 0.01
N PRO A 135 1.11 -6.40 0.94
CA PRO A 135 2.45 -6.69 1.45
C PRO A 135 3.35 -7.29 0.36
N VAL A 136 4.62 -6.88 0.34
CA VAL A 136 5.63 -7.32 -0.64
C VAL A 136 7.03 -7.30 -0.02
N GLY A 137 8.02 -7.85 -0.72
CA GLY A 137 9.44 -7.56 -0.46
C GLY A 137 10.10 -8.30 0.71
N THR A 138 9.42 -9.28 1.33
CA THR A 138 9.98 -10.09 2.44
C THR A 138 11.07 -11.07 1.99
N CYS A 139 11.16 -11.38 0.70
CA CYS A 139 12.20 -12.20 0.09
C CYS A 139 12.77 -11.53 -1.15
N LYS A 140 13.15 -10.24 -1.03
CA LYS A 140 13.50 -9.39 -2.17
C LYS A 140 14.53 -10.01 -3.12
N MET A 141 14.28 -9.81 -4.41
CA MET A 141 15.22 -10.07 -5.49
C MET A 141 16.36 -9.03 -5.46
N GLY A 142 17.59 -9.46 -5.69
CA GLY A 142 18.73 -8.55 -5.74
C GLY A 142 20.08 -9.26 -5.69
N ASN A 143 21.15 -8.45 -5.69
CA ASN A 143 22.54 -8.91 -5.60
C ASN A 143 23.23 -8.38 -4.33
N GLU A 144 22.54 -7.56 -3.54
CA GLU A 144 23.03 -7.00 -2.29
C GLU A 144 22.97 -8.04 -1.13
N PRO A 145 23.73 -7.85 -0.04
CA PRO A 145 23.82 -8.83 1.05
C PRO A 145 22.49 -9.23 1.73
N LEU A 146 21.44 -8.42 1.59
CA LEU A 146 20.13 -8.68 2.16
C LEU A 146 19.12 -9.22 1.11
N ALA A 147 19.56 -9.50 -0.11
CA ALA A 147 18.72 -10.13 -1.12
C ALA A 147 18.52 -11.62 -0.79
N VAL A 148 17.31 -12.13 -1.03
CA VAL A 148 16.98 -13.54 -0.78
C VAL A 148 17.05 -14.35 -2.07
N VAL A 149 16.67 -13.76 -3.20
CA VAL A 149 16.74 -14.40 -4.51
C VAL A 149 17.55 -13.61 -5.52
N ASP A 150 18.14 -14.30 -6.50
CA ASP A 150 18.81 -13.70 -7.65
C ASP A 150 17.83 -13.27 -8.77
N GLN A 151 18.36 -12.77 -9.88
CA GLN A 151 17.57 -12.33 -11.04
C GLN A 151 16.82 -13.47 -11.76
N ARG A 152 17.16 -14.74 -11.49
CA ARG A 152 16.43 -15.93 -11.95
C ARG A 152 15.51 -16.50 -10.86
N LEU A 153 15.28 -15.72 -9.80
CA LEU A 153 14.45 -16.03 -8.64
C LEU A 153 14.96 -17.23 -7.82
N LYS A 154 16.22 -17.63 -7.99
CA LYS A 154 16.85 -18.71 -7.24
C LYS A 154 17.28 -18.21 -5.87
N VAL A 155 17.02 -18.99 -4.84
CA VAL A 155 17.40 -18.63 -3.46
C VAL A 155 18.92 -18.68 -3.33
N HIS A 156 19.51 -17.59 -2.83
CA HIS A 156 20.95 -17.52 -2.63
C HIS A 156 21.42 -18.60 -1.65
N GLY A 157 22.43 -19.38 -2.05
CA GLY A 157 23.02 -20.43 -1.21
C GLY A 157 22.22 -21.74 -1.12
N VAL A 158 21.08 -21.86 -1.83
CA VAL A 158 20.26 -23.09 -1.84
C VAL A 158 20.05 -23.55 -3.28
N SER A 159 20.45 -24.80 -3.58
CA SER A 159 20.22 -25.38 -4.90
C SER A 159 18.75 -25.77 -5.10
N CYS A 160 18.30 -25.72 -6.35
CA CYS A 160 16.97 -26.20 -6.77
C CYS A 160 15.78 -25.56 -6.03
N LEU A 161 15.93 -24.34 -5.50
CA LEU A 161 14.87 -23.63 -4.80
C LEU A 161 14.67 -22.22 -5.39
N ARG A 162 13.41 -21.84 -5.63
CA ARG A 162 13.02 -20.50 -6.08
C ARG A 162 11.88 -19.94 -5.23
N VAL A 163 11.72 -18.62 -5.24
CA VAL A 163 10.55 -17.92 -4.70
C VAL A 163 9.83 -17.18 -5.83
N VAL A 164 8.53 -17.42 -5.98
CA VAL A 164 7.74 -16.91 -7.11
C VAL A 164 6.42 -16.33 -6.60
N ASP A 165 6.51 -15.16 -5.98
CA ASP A 165 5.36 -14.42 -5.48
C ASP A 165 5.71 -12.93 -5.28
N ALA A 166 4.83 -12.16 -4.62
CA ALA A 166 5.06 -10.75 -4.37
C ALA A 166 6.20 -10.44 -3.38
N SER A 167 6.67 -11.44 -2.61
CA SER A 167 7.76 -11.26 -1.66
C SER A 167 9.09 -10.91 -2.34
N ILE A 168 9.25 -11.26 -3.62
CA ILE A 168 10.48 -10.98 -4.37
C ILE A 168 10.59 -9.54 -4.87
N MET A 169 9.50 -8.76 -4.83
CA MET A 169 9.51 -7.37 -5.29
C MET A 169 10.47 -6.52 -4.42
N PRO A 170 11.57 -5.96 -4.97
CA PRO A 170 12.53 -5.21 -4.15
C PRO A 170 11.95 -3.91 -3.59
N MET A 171 10.99 -3.34 -4.33
CA MET A 171 10.14 -2.24 -3.91
C MET A 171 8.72 -2.50 -4.39
N ILE A 172 7.73 -2.06 -3.62
CA ILE A 172 6.33 -2.14 -4.02
C ILE A 172 6.08 -1.38 -5.32
N ILE A 173 5.27 -1.98 -6.19
CA ILE A 173 4.79 -1.33 -7.40
C ILE A 173 3.73 -0.30 -7.03
N GLY A 174 3.73 0.85 -7.71
CA GLY A 174 2.72 1.88 -7.51
C GLY A 174 1.38 1.44 -8.08
N GLY A 175 0.57 0.76 -7.27
CA GLY A 175 -0.78 0.28 -7.60
C GLY A 175 -1.09 -1.03 -6.86
N ASN A 176 -2.09 -1.76 -7.35
CA ASN A 176 -2.45 -3.07 -6.82
C ASN A 176 -1.40 -4.13 -7.22
N THR A 177 -1.07 -5.03 -6.30
CA THR A 177 0.03 -5.99 -6.47
C THR A 177 -0.36 -7.31 -7.16
N ASN A 178 -1.65 -7.55 -7.40
CA ASN A 178 -2.11 -8.77 -8.06
C ASN A 178 -1.51 -8.95 -9.46
N ALA A 179 -1.69 -7.98 -10.36
CA ALA A 179 -1.19 -8.09 -11.74
C ALA A 179 0.36 -8.22 -11.81
N PRO A 180 1.15 -7.44 -11.04
CA PRO A 180 2.59 -7.68 -10.94
C PRO A 180 2.97 -9.07 -10.42
N THR A 181 2.18 -9.65 -9.51
CA THR A 181 2.43 -11.00 -8.97
C THR A 181 2.18 -12.07 -10.03
N ILE A 182 1.11 -11.94 -10.81
CA ILE A 182 0.84 -12.82 -11.97
C ILE A 182 1.99 -12.72 -12.98
N MET A 183 2.43 -11.50 -13.30
CA MET A 183 3.56 -11.29 -14.22
C MET A 183 4.85 -11.97 -13.73
N ILE A 184 5.16 -11.88 -12.42
CA ILE A 184 6.29 -12.59 -11.81
C ILE A 184 6.15 -14.10 -12.02
N ALA A 185 4.95 -14.66 -11.82
CA ALA A 185 4.70 -16.08 -12.01
C ALA A 185 4.87 -16.53 -13.46
N GLU A 186 4.30 -15.79 -14.42
CA GLU A 186 4.46 -16.06 -15.86
C GLU A 186 5.93 -16.03 -16.26
N LYS A 187 6.67 -15.00 -15.85
CA LYS A 187 8.09 -14.89 -16.18
C LYS A 187 8.93 -16.00 -15.55
N ALA A 188 8.60 -16.40 -14.32
CA ALA A 188 9.28 -17.48 -13.64
C ALA A 188 9.03 -18.84 -14.31
N ALA A 189 7.82 -19.08 -14.83
CA ALA A 189 7.51 -20.29 -15.58
C ALA A 189 8.40 -20.43 -16.82
N ASP A 190 8.52 -19.37 -17.63
CA ASP A 190 9.45 -19.34 -18.78
C ASP A 190 10.89 -19.64 -18.35
N MET A 191 11.36 -19.03 -17.26
CA MET A 191 12.72 -19.22 -16.75
C MET A 191 12.96 -20.63 -16.19
N ILE A 192 11.93 -21.35 -15.77
CA ILE A 192 12.03 -22.73 -15.28
C ILE A 192 12.08 -23.70 -16.46
N ILE A 193 11.26 -23.46 -17.49
CA ILE A 193 11.29 -24.25 -18.73
C ILE A 193 12.65 -24.09 -19.42
N GLU A 194 13.13 -22.86 -19.59
CA GLU A 194 14.45 -22.57 -20.17
C GLU A 194 15.58 -23.30 -19.42
N ASP A 195 15.55 -23.30 -18.08
CA ASP A 195 16.58 -23.95 -17.27
C ASP A 195 16.46 -25.49 -17.26
N ALA A 196 15.30 -26.06 -17.62
CA ALA A 196 15.08 -27.50 -17.68
C ALA A 196 15.50 -28.11 -19.04
N ASP A 197 15.46 -27.30 -20.09
CA ASP A 197 15.90 -27.67 -21.45
C ASP A 197 17.43 -27.56 -21.63
N ASN A 198 18.14 -26.99 -20.65
CA ASN A 198 19.60 -26.84 -20.59
C ASN A 198 20.23 -27.84 -19.62
#